data_AF-A0A3M1NNK2-F1
#
_entry.id   AF-A0A3M1NNK2-F1
#
_cell.length_a   1.000
_cell.length_b   1.000
_cell.length_c   1.000
_cell.angle_alpha   90.00
_cell.angle_beta   90.00
_cell.angle_gamma   90.00
#
_symmetry.space_group_name_H-M   'P 1'
#
loop_
_entity.id
_entity.type
_entity.pdbx_description
1 polymer ?
#
loop_
_entity_poly.entity_id
_entity_poly.type
_entity_poly.pdbx_seq_one_letter_code
_entity_poly.pdbx_strand_id
1 'polypeptide(L)'
;MMKKQEAIENITQTFVRQIKTTWQIFFLIPVFLYLLSMLHSFLIQPPLRISDITILKNIDLLSFFIALILALWIFRLKRKYLSARYSHRVTEDALQTRSEISLEDILQQIFSTLTEKMRLVWALGGLLILDGVIFYWVTYSSRNMHLYFIIGVFSLFLNYPRRELFADIPLFVMDARKRIREEGE
;
A
#
# COMPACT_ATOMS: atom_id res chain seq x y z
N MET A 1 -14.52 -29.82 13.75
CA MET A 1 -13.29 -29.09 13.38
C MET A 1 -13.25 -28.68 11.91
N MET A 2 -13.56 -29.56 10.94
CA MET A 2 -13.60 -29.22 9.49
C MET A 2 -14.35 -27.92 9.13
N LYS A 3 -15.58 -27.73 9.64
CA LYS A 3 -16.40 -26.53 9.33
C LYS A 3 -15.76 -25.18 9.75
N LYS A 4 -14.93 -25.17 10.81
CA LYS A 4 -14.26 -23.94 11.27
C LYS A 4 -13.04 -23.61 10.41
N GLN A 5 -12.30 -24.61 9.95
CA GLN A 5 -11.18 -24.42 9.03
C GLN A 5 -11.65 -23.91 7.66
N GLU A 6 -12.74 -24.46 7.13
CA GLU A 6 -13.35 -23.99 5.88
C GLU A 6 -13.83 -22.53 5.98
N ALA A 7 -14.41 -22.12 7.13
CA ALA A 7 -14.82 -20.74 7.34
C ALA A 7 -13.64 -19.76 7.36
N ILE A 8 -12.56 -20.09 8.08
CA ILE A 8 -11.33 -19.29 8.15
C ILE A 8 -10.68 -19.18 6.78
N GLU A 9 -10.62 -20.28 6.03
CA GLU A 9 -10.05 -20.30 4.69
C GLU A 9 -10.87 -19.43 3.73
N ASN A 10 -12.20 -19.54 3.75
CA ASN A 10 -13.10 -18.72 2.93
C ASN A 10 -12.96 -17.22 3.25
N ILE A 11 -12.87 -16.83 4.53
CA ILE A 11 -12.66 -15.44 4.93
C ILE A 11 -11.31 -14.93 4.41
N THR A 12 -10.26 -15.73 4.58
CA THR A 12 -8.90 -15.37 4.14
C THR A 12 -8.82 -15.26 2.63
N GLN A 13 -9.44 -16.18 1.88
CA GLN A 13 -9.47 -16.14 0.42
C GLN A 13 -10.27 -14.93 -0.10
N THR A 14 -11.42 -14.65 0.49
CA THR A 14 -12.25 -13.47 0.15
C THR A 14 -11.47 -12.18 0.38
N PHE A 15 -10.79 -12.10 1.52
CA PHE A 15 -9.92 -11.00 1.86
C PHE A 15 -8.78 -10.80 0.85
N VAL A 16 -8.04 -11.87 0.54
CA VAL A 16 -6.92 -11.85 -0.42
C VAL A 16 -7.39 -11.43 -1.81
N ARG A 17 -8.59 -11.85 -2.21
CA ARG A 17 -9.18 -11.43 -3.49
C ARG A 17 -9.49 -9.93 -3.49
N GLN A 18 -10.16 -9.43 -2.45
CA GLN A 18 -10.54 -8.02 -2.36
C GLN A 18 -9.32 -7.09 -2.31
N ILE A 19 -8.29 -7.45 -1.52
CA ILE A 19 -7.06 -6.66 -1.39
C ILE A 19 -6.28 -6.65 -2.72
N LYS A 20 -6.25 -7.76 -3.46
CA LYS A 20 -5.63 -7.83 -4.79
C LYS A 20 -6.35 -6.94 -5.81
N THR A 21 -7.67 -7.00 -5.87
CA THR A 21 -8.47 -6.13 -6.76
C THR A 21 -8.26 -4.66 -6.41
N THR A 22 -8.26 -4.33 -5.11
CA THR A 22 -8.02 -2.95 -4.67
C THR A 22 -6.61 -2.49 -5.10
N TRP A 23 -5.58 -3.31 -4.88
CA TRP A 23 -4.21 -3.01 -5.31
C TRP A 23 -4.13 -2.77 -6.82
N GLN A 24 -4.81 -3.60 -7.63
CA GLN A 24 -4.83 -3.44 -9.09
C GLN A 24 -5.40 -2.08 -9.49
N ILE A 25 -6.47 -1.60 -8.84
CA ILE A 25 -7.05 -0.28 -9.13
C ILE A 25 -6.04 0.83 -8.83
N PHE A 26 -5.42 0.79 -7.64
CA PHE A 26 -4.40 1.76 -7.25
C PHE A 26 -3.14 1.73 -8.12
N PHE A 27 -2.81 0.57 -8.69
CA PHE A 27 -1.66 0.40 -9.55
C PHE A 27 -1.93 0.83 -11.00
N LEU A 28 -3.06 0.40 -11.57
CA LEU A 28 -3.34 0.57 -13.00
C LEU A 28 -3.55 2.03 -13.39
N ILE A 29 -4.26 2.82 -12.58
CA ILE A 29 -4.54 4.23 -12.88
C ILE A 29 -3.25 5.05 -13.07
N PRO A 30 -2.32 5.11 -12.08
CA PRO A 30 -1.10 5.89 -12.24
C PRO A 30 -0.16 5.32 -13.30
N VAL A 31 -0.12 3.99 -13.49
CA VAL A 31 0.67 3.37 -14.56
C VAL A 31 0.12 3.76 -15.93
N PHE A 32 -1.19 3.76 -16.11
CA PHE A 32 -1.82 4.20 -17.36
C PHE A 32 -1.49 5.66 -17.68
N LEU A 33 -1.58 6.55 -16.69
CA LEU A 33 -1.22 7.97 -16.86
C LEU A 33 0.25 8.17 -17.21
N TYR A 34 1.15 7.38 -16.59
CA TYR A 34 2.55 7.35 -16.96
C TYR A 34 2.75 6.89 -18.41
N LEU A 35 2.11 5.79 -18.83
CA LEU A 35 2.22 5.27 -20.19
C LEU A 35 1.71 6.28 -21.23
N LEU A 36 0.60 6.95 -20.93
CA LEU A 36 0.06 8.02 -21.79
C LEU A 36 1.06 9.18 -21.92
N SER A 37 1.70 9.56 -20.82
CA SER A 37 2.70 10.63 -20.79
C SER A 37 3.99 10.23 -21.51
N MET A 38 4.41 8.98 -21.39
CA MET A 38 5.56 8.41 -22.11
C MET A 38 5.30 8.38 -23.62
N LEU A 39 4.10 7.93 -24.03
CA LEU A 39 3.68 7.91 -25.43
C LEU A 39 3.62 9.32 -26.02
N HIS A 40 3.06 10.28 -25.27
CA HIS A 40 3.10 11.70 -25.64
C HIS A 40 4.54 12.20 -25.83
N SER A 41 5.45 11.92 -24.89
CA SER A 41 6.86 12.32 -24.98
C SER A 41 7.55 11.73 -26.21
N PHE A 42 7.24 10.49 -26.56
CA PHE A 42 7.90 9.79 -27.67
C PHE A 42 7.38 10.22 -29.04
N LEU A 43 6.06 10.38 -29.17
CA LEU A 43 5.42 10.71 -30.46
C LEU A 43 5.48 12.20 -30.79
N ILE A 44 5.28 13.07 -29.80
CA ILE A 44 5.16 14.51 -30.03
C ILE A 44 6.50 15.22 -29.83
N GLN A 45 7.39 14.68 -29.01
CA GLN A 45 8.70 15.27 -28.68
C GLN A 45 8.61 16.78 -28.37
N PRO A 46 7.72 17.16 -27.44
CA PRO A 46 7.48 18.57 -27.19
C PRO A 46 8.76 19.27 -26.71
N PRO A 47 9.05 20.50 -27.16
CA PRO A 47 10.11 21.30 -26.57
C PRO A 47 9.77 21.60 -25.11
N LEU A 48 10.78 21.87 -24.28
CA LEU A 48 10.55 22.27 -22.89
C LEU A 48 9.57 23.45 -22.82
N ARG A 49 8.56 23.34 -21.94
CA ARG A 49 7.54 24.39 -21.78
C ARG A 49 8.09 25.62 -21.06
N ILE A 50 9.13 25.43 -20.24
CA ILE A 50 9.74 26.48 -19.43
C ILE A 50 11.13 26.77 -19.98
N SER A 51 11.31 27.97 -20.53
CA SER A 51 12.59 28.43 -21.09
C SER A 51 13.55 29.00 -20.03
N ASP A 52 13.02 29.48 -18.90
CA ASP A 52 13.82 29.99 -17.79
C ASP A 52 14.36 28.84 -16.92
N ILE A 53 15.68 28.67 -16.94
CA ILE A 53 16.42 27.65 -16.19
C ILE A 53 16.19 27.78 -14.68
N THR A 54 16.01 28.99 -14.16
CA THR A 54 15.80 29.23 -12.72
C THR A 54 14.45 28.71 -12.28
N ILE A 55 13.40 28.99 -13.07
CA ILE A 55 12.04 28.50 -12.82
C ILE A 55 12.01 26.97 -12.90
N LEU A 56 12.65 26.39 -13.91
CA LEU A 56 12.76 24.94 -14.05
C LEU A 56 13.43 24.29 -12.84
N LYS A 57 14.56 24.83 -12.38
CA LYS A 57 15.26 24.35 -11.17
C LYS A 57 14.41 24.43 -9.90
N ASN A 58 13.61 25.48 -9.76
CA ASN A 58 12.73 25.63 -8.60
C ASN A 58 11.60 24.59 -8.61
N ILE A 59 11.02 24.30 -9.78
CA ILE A 59 10.00 23.26 -9.93
C ILE A 59 10.59 21.86 -9.72
N ASP A 60 11.79 21.61 -10.26
CA ASP A 60 12.57 20.38 -9.99
C ASP A 60 12.75 20.17 -8.49
N LEU A 61 13.22 21.20 -7.78
CA LEU A 61 13.48 21.14 -6.36
C LEU A 61 12.19 20.91 -5.55
N LEU A 62 11.10 21.60 -5.91
CA LEU A 62 9.80 21.43 -5.27
C LEU A 62 9.28 19.99 -5.42
N SER A 63 9.30 19.48 -6.65
CA SER A 63 8.88 18.10 -6.94
C SER A 63 9.77 17.08 -6.23
N PHE A 64 11.08 17.31 -6.18
CA PHE A 64 11.99 16.48 -5.40
C PHE A 64 11.62 16.44 -3.91
N PHE A 65 11.31 17.58 -3.29
CA PHE A 65 10.88 17.62 -1.89
C PHE A 65 9.56 16.88 -1.67
N ILE A 66 8.60 17.03 -2.58
CA ILE A 66 7.33 16.28 -2.52
C ILE A 66 7.60 14.77 -2.59
N ALA A 67 8.38 14.32 -3.59
CA ALA A 67 8.73 12.92 -3.75
C ALA A 67 9.49 12.36 -2.53
N LEU A 68 10.42 13.13 -1.96
CA LEU A 68 11.16 12.76 -0.76
C LEU A 68 10.24 12.58 0.45
N ILE A 69 9.33 13.53 0.69
CA ILE A 69 8.34 13.44 1.77
C ILE A 69 7.47 12.21 1.58
N LEU A 70 6.92 12.00 0.37
CA LEU A 70 6.10 10.83 0.07
C LEU A 70 6.85 9.51 0.31
N ALA A 71 8.11 9.41 -0.14
CA ALA A 71 8.95 8.22 0.06
C ALA A 71 9.22 7.96 1.56
N LEU A 72 9.54 9.00 2.33
CA LEU A 72 9.74 8.89 3.78
C LEU A 72 8.45 8.45 4.50
N TRP A 73 7.30 8.95 4.08
CA TRP A 73 6.00 8.55 4.62
C TRP A 73 5.68 7.09 4.29
N ILE A 74 5.88 6.66 3.05
CA ILE A 74 5.74 5.25 2.64
C ILE A 74 6.63 4.36 3.52
N PHE A 75 7.91 4.72 3.68
CA PHE A 75 8.84 3.97 4.51
C PHE A 75 8.39 3.90 5.98
N ARG A 76 7.98 5.03 6.56
CA ARG A 76 7.51 5.11 7.95
C ARG A 76 6.27 4.26 8.18
N LEU A 77 5.28 4.34 7.28
CA LEU A 77 4.05 3.55 7.37
C LEU A 77 4.35 2.06 7.23
N LYS A 78 5.18 1.68 6.26
CA LYS A 78 5.57 0.28 6.05
C LYS A 78 6.25 -0.28 7.29
N ARG A 79 7.24 0.43 7.83
CA ARG A 79 7.97 0.00 9.03
C ARG A 79 7.05 -0.13 10.24
N LYS A 80 6.05 0.75 10.38
CA LYS A 80 5.15 0.75 11.52
C LYS A 80 4.06 -0.32 11.42
N TYR A 81 3.40 -0.44 10.27
CA TYR A 81 2.15 -1.19 10.13
C TYR A 81 2.29 -2.52 9.39
N LEU A 82 3.33 -2.71 8.58
CA LEU A 82 3.56 -3.96 7.84
C LEU A 82 4.63 -4.82 8.53
N SER A 83 4.62 -4.82 9.86
CA SER A 83 5.51 -5.65 10.68
C SER A 83 4.72 -6.74 11.40
N ALA A 84 5.34 -7.92 11.57
CA ALA A 84 4.73 -9.01 12.34
C ALA A 84 4.34 -8.58 13.76
N ARG A 85 5.15 -7.71 14.38
CA ARG A 85 4.88 -7.13 15.70
C ARG A 85 3.58 -6.31 15.72
N TYR A 86 3.28 -5.56 14.65
CA TYR A 86 2.03 -4.81 14.56
C TYR A 86 0.83 -5.75 14.44
N SER A 87 0.92 -6.76 13.56
CA SER A 87 -0.14 -7.77 13.41
C SER A 87 -0.43 -8.47 14.74
N HIS A 88 0.61 -8.90 15.46
CA HIS A 88 0.47 -9.54 16.77
C HIS A 88 -0.24 -8.63 17.79
N ARG A 89 0.19 -7.38 17.91
CA ARG A 89 -0.43 -6.41 18.83
C ARG A 89 -1.90 -6.15 18.49
N VAL A 90 -2.22 -5.95 17.22
CA VAL A 90 -3.61 -5.71 16.79
C VAL A 90 -4.48 -6.93 17.09
N THR A 91 -3.94 -8.14 16.96
CA THR A 91 -4.62 -9.38 17.35
C THR A 91 -4.85 -9.46 18.86
N GLU A 92 -3.83 -9.17 19.68
CA GLU A 92 -3.95 -9.16 21.14
C GLU A 92 -4.96 -8.10 21.63
N ASP A 93 -4.85 -6.86 21.13
CA ASP A 93 -5.75 -5.76 21.49
C ASP A 93 -7.21 -6.12 21.15
N ALA A 94 -7.45 -6.71 19.97
CA ALA A 94 -8.79 -7.13 19.55
C ALA A 94 -9.38 -8.22 20.46
N LEU A 95 -8.55 -9.16 20.92
CA LEU A 95 -8.97 -10.25 21.81
C LEU A 95 -9.20 -9.79 23.26
N GLN A 96 -8.39 -8.85 23.77
CA GLN A 96 -8.54 -8.30 25.13
C GLN A 96 -9.82 -7.49 25.29
N THR A 97 -10.27 -6.83 24.23
CA THR A 97 -11.40 -5.90 24.32
C THR A 97 -12.75 -6.63 24.38
N ARG A 98 -12.86 -7.88 23.89
CA ARG A 98 -14.14 -8.62 23.82
C ARG A 98 -13.94 -10.15 23.83
N SER A 99 -14.05 -10.76 25.00
CA SER A 99 -13.85 -12.21 25.22
C SER A 99 -14.91 -13.13 24.57
N GLU A 100 -16.09 -12.61 24.23
CA GLU A 100 -17.22 -13.40 23.71
C GLU A 100 -17.40 -13.38 22.18
N ILE A 101 -16.52 -12.72 21.42
CA ILE A 101 -16.67 -12.60 19.96
C ILE A 101 -16.30 -13.89 19.20
N SER A 102 -16.98 -14.13 18.08
CA SER A 102 -16.68 -15.21 17.14
C SER A 102 -15.27 -15.06 16.53
N LEU A 103 -14.63 -16.16 16.16
CA LEU A 103 -13.26 -16.08 15.59
C LEU A 103 -13.26 -15.37 14.23
N GLU A 104 -14.37 -15.51 13.51
CA GLU A 104 -14.65 -14.93 12.22
C GLU A 104 -14.69 -13.39 12.28
N ASP A 105 -15.40 -12.82 13.26
CA ASP A 105 -15.52 -11.37 13.42
C ASP A 105 -14.18 -10.72 13.80
N ILE A 106 -13.40 -11.37 14.67
CA ILE A 106 -12.05 -10.90 15.06
C ILE A 106 -11.13 -10.88 13.84
N LEU A 107 -11.16 -11.94 13.03
CA LEU A 107 -10.39 -12.01 11.79
C LEU A 107 -10.80 -10.91 10.81
N GLN A 108 -12.09 -10.69 10.60
CA GLN A 108 -12.57 -9.61 9.74
C GLN A 108 -12.11 -8.23 10.22
N GLN A 109 -12.14 -7.98 11.53
CA GLN A 109 -11.70 -6.71 12.11
C GLN A 109 -10.19 -6.46 11.91
N ILE A 110 -9.36 -7.47 12.16
CA ILE A 110 -7.90 -7.40 11.96
C ILE A 110 -7.60 -7.15 10.48
N PHE A 111 -8.23 -7.93 9.60
CA PHE A 111 -8.07 -7.81 8.16
C PHE A 111 -8.51 -6.45 7.60
N SER A 112 -9.64 -5.92 8.09
CA SER A 112 -10.11 -4.58 7.74
C SER A 112 -9.08 -3.51 8.11
N THR A 113 -8.55 -3.58 9.33
CA THR A 113 -7.53 -2.65 9.84
C THR A 113 -6.26 -2.69 8.99
N LEU A 114 -5.75 -3.88 8.69
CA LEU A 114 -4.55 -4.04 7.86
C LEU A 114 -4.77 -3.55 6.43
N THR A 115 -5.95 -3.78 5.86
CA THR A 115 -6.31 -3.29 4.52
C THR A 115 -6.30 -1.78 4.46
N GLU A 116 -6.84 -1.10 5.47
CA GLU A 116 -6.83 0.36 5.53
C GLU A 116 -5.40 0.90 5.52
N LYS A 117 -4.49 0.31 6.31
CA LYS A 117 -3.08 0.74 6.35
C LYS A 117 -2.35 0.44 5.04
N MET A 118 -2.66 -0.65 4.36
CA MET A 118 -2.10 -0.96 3.04
C MET A 118 -2.61 -0.03 1.95
N ARG A 119 -3.91 0.28 1.95
CA ARG A 119 -4.50 1.27 1.03
C ARG A 119 -3.81 2.61 1.13
N LEU A 120 -3.48 3.06 2.34
CA LEU A 120 -2.74 4.31 2.55
C LEU A 120 -1.35 4.26 1.89
N VAL A 121 -0.62 3.15 2.06
CA VAL A 121 0.69 2.96 1.43
C VAL A 121 0.58 2.97 -0.10
N TRP A 122 -0.45 2.32 -0.65
CA TRP A 122 -0.67 2.32 -2.10
C TRP A 122 -1.09 3.67 -2.65
N ALA A 123 -1.96 4.40 -1.93
CA ALA A 123 -2.34 5.75 -2.30
C ALA A 123 -1.12 6.67 -2.36
N LEU A 124 -0.22 6.59 -1.38
CA LEU A 124 1.04 7.35 -1.39
C LEU A 124 1.96 6.93 -2.53
N GLY A 125 2.06 5.63 -2.82
CA GLY A 125 2.82 5.13 -3.98
C GLY A 125 2.26 5.66 -5.30
N GLY A 126 0.92 5.72 -5.44
CA GLY A 126 0.25 6.32 -6.59
C GLY A 126 0.49 7.82 -6.70
N LEU A 127 0.41 8.56 -5.59
CA LEU A 127 0.72 10.00 -5.54
C LEU A 127 2.16 10.30 -5.98
N LEU A 128 3.12 9.43 -5.64
CA LEU A 128 4.51 9.60 -6.05
C LEU A 128 4.67 9.45 -7.58
N ILE A 129 3.93 8.52 -8.20
CA ILE A 129 3.89 8.42 -9.67
C ILE A 129 3.22 9.67 -10.28
N LEU A 130 2.10 10.11 -9.69
CA LEU A 130 1.37 11.28 -10.15
C LEU A 130 2.21 12.56 -10.09
N ASP A 131 3.05 12.72 -9.07
CA ASP A 131 3.98 13.85 -8.98
C ASP A 131 4.90 13.92 -10.22
N GLY A 132 5.44 12.78 -10.64
CA GLY A 132 6.25 12.69 -11.87
C GLY A 132 5.48 12.95 -13.15
N VAL A 133 4.23 12.47 -13.24
CA VAL A 133 3.35 12.76 -14.38
C VAL A 133 3.02 14.26 -14.45
N ILE A 134 2.62 14.87 -13.34
CA ILE A 134 2.30 16.29 -13.25
C ILE A 134 3.53 17.12 -13.62
N PHE A 135 4.69 16.77 -13.05
CA PHE A 135 5.96 17.42 -13.37
C PHE A 135 6.24 17.40 -14.88
N TYR A 136 6.06 16.25 -15.53
CA TYR A 136 6.19 16.13 -16.99
C TYR A 136 5.23 17.05 -17.73
N TRP A 137 3.94 17.07 -17.38
CA TRP A 137 2.97 17.91 -18.09
C TRP A 137 3.16 19.41 -17.86
N VAL A 138 3.80 19.81 -16.75
CA VAL A 138 4.14 21.20 -16.45
C VAL A 138 5.38 21.65 -17.21
N THR A 139 6.39 20.79 -17.37
CA THR A 139 7.73 21.17 -17.86
C THR A 139 8.08 20.62 -19.24
N TYR A 140 7.43 19.53 -19.65
CA TYR A 140 7.82 18.60 -20.72
C TYR A 140 9.18 17.91 -20.53
N SER A 141 9.75 17.97 -19.32
CA SER A 141 10.94 17.20 -18.95
C SER A 141 10.55 15.81 -18.45
N SER A 142 11.01 14.77 -19.15
CA SER A 142 10.67 13.37 -18.85
C SER A 142 11.54 12.71 -17.78
N ARG A 143 12.68 13.32 -17.41
CA ARG A 143 13.66 12.71 -16.50
C ARG A 143 13.06 12.36 -15.14
N ASN A 144 12.42 13.33 -14.49
CA ASN A 144 11.83 13.13 -13.16
C ASN A 144 10.59 12.23 -13.22
N MET A 145 9.84 12.27 -14.32
CA MET A 145 8.72 11.37 -14.56
C MET A 145 9.16 9.90 -14.51
N HIS A 146 10.25 9.53 -15.20
CA HIS A 146 10.78 8.17 -15.15
C HIS A 146 11.30 7.79 -13.76
N LEU A 147 12.03 8.70 -13.11
CA LEU A 147 12.61 8.43 -11.80
C LEU A 147 11.53 8.19 -10.74
N TYR A 148 10.50 9.02 -10.70
CA TYR A 148 9.39 8.86 -9.75
C TYR A 148 8.47 7.72 -10.15
N PHE A 149 8.30 7.42 -11.43
CA PHE A 149 7.61 6.20 -11.84
C PHE A 149 8.32 4.96 -11.30
N ILE A 150 9.65 4.86 -11.45
CA ILE A 150 10.43 3.72 -10.94
C ILE A 150 10.26 3.61 -9.41
N ILE A 151 10.47 4.70 -8.66
CA ILE A 151 10.36 4.70 -7.19
C ILE A 151 8.93 4.35 -6.74
N GLY A 152 7.93 4.89 -7.42
CA GLY A 152 6.51 4.66 -7.12
C GLY A 152 6.10 3.22 -7.42
N VAL A 153 6.51 2.68 -8.56
CA VAL A 153 6.29 1.27 -8.92
C VAL A 153 6.99 0.33 -7.96
N PHE A 154 8.26 0.60 -7.59
CA PHE A 154 8.94 -0.19 -6.55
C PHE A 154 8.16 -0.17 -5.24
N SER A 155 7.63 0.99 -4.85
CA SER A 155 6.79 1.12 -3.66
C SER A 155 5.49 0.34 -3.78
N LEU A 156 4.82 0.32 -4.94
CA LEU A 156 3.59 -0.44 -5.14
C LEU A 156 3.83 -1.95 -5.25
N PHE A 157 4.93 -2.36 -5.91
CA PHE A 157 5.28 -3.75 -6.16
C PHE A 157 5.84 -4.44 -4.90
N LEU A 158 6.73 -3.79 -4.16
CA LEU A 158 7.22 -4.30 -2.88
C LEU A 158 6.13 -4.38 -1.80
N ASN A 159 5.01 -3.71 -2.01
CA ASN A 159 3.84 -3.74 -1.14
C ASN A 159 2.66 -4.47 -1.80
N TYR A 160 2.93 -5.33 -2.79
CA TYR A 160 1.94 -6.25 -3.34
C TYR A 160 1.41 -7.17 -2.23
N PRO A 161 0.09 -7.32 -2.08
CA PRO A 161 -0.49 -8.16 -1.04
C PRO A 161 -0.20 -9.64 -1.36
N ARG A 162 0.89 -10.17 -0.80
CA ARG A 162 1.21 -11.60 -0.86
C ARG A 162 0.38 -12.35 0.16
N ARG A 163 -0.14 -13.52 -0.22
CA ARG A 163 -0.88 -14.43 0.68
C ARG A 163 -0.08 -14.75 1.95
N GLU A 164 1.24 -14.91 1.79
CA GLU A 164 2.20 -15.19 2.87
C GLU A 164 2.19 -14.14 3.99
N LEU A 165 1.93 -12.86 3.68
CA LEU A 165 1.89 -11.77 4.69
C LEU A 165 0.73 -11.91 5.68
N PHE A 166 -0.31 -12.69 5.32
CA PHE A 166 -1.51 -12.85 6.13
C PHE A 166 -1.74 -14.29 6.59
N ALA A 167 -0.91 -15.22 6.15
CA ALA A 167 -1.05 -16.65 6.47
C ALA A 167 -0.91 -16.93 7.97
N ASP A 168 -0.12 -16.11 8.67
CA ASP A 168 0.15 -16.29 10.10
C ASP A 168 -0.93 -15.66 11.00
N ILE A 169 -1.78 -14.77 10.47
CA ILE A 169 -2.79 -14.05 11.27
C ILE A 169 -3.83 -14.99 11.88
N PRO A 170 -4.39 -15.97 11.14
CA PRO A 170 -5.26 -16.99 11.73
C PRO A 170 -4.59 -17.78 12.87
N LEU A 171 -3.30 -18.08 12.75
CA LEU A 171 -2.54 -18.79 13.78
C LEU A 171 -2.41 -17.92 15.04
N PHE A 172 -2.05 -16.63 14.88
CA PHE A 172 -1.95 -15.70 16.01
C PHE A 172 -3.27 -15.55 16.77
N VAL A 173 -4.42 -15.51 16.06
CA VAL A 173 -5.74 -15.44 16.69
C VAL A 173 -6.05 -16.70 17.49
N MET A 174 -5.73 -17.88 16.93
CA MET A 174 -5.94 -19.17 17.63
C MET A 174 -5.08 -19.29 18.88
N ASP A 175 -3.79 -18.95 18.79
CA ASP A 175 -2.84 -19.05 19.90
C ASP A 175 -3.16 -18.05 21.01
N ALA A 176 -3.52 -16.82 20.67
CA ALA A 176 -3.90 -15.82 21.66
C ALA A 176 -5.22 -16.17 22.36
N ARG A 177 -6.21 -16.73 21.63
CA ARG A 177 -7.46 -17.21 22.26
C ARG A 177 -7.23 -18.39 23.19
N LYS A 178 -6.32 -19.30 22.84
CA LYS A 178 -5.93 -20.43 23.69
C LYS A 178 -5.31 -19.93 25.00
N ARG A 179 -4.36 -19.00 24.92
CA ARG A 179 -3.72 -18.39 26.10
C ARG A 179 -4.71 -17.68 27.03
N ILE A 180 -5.60 -16.85 26.49
CA ILE A 180 -6.64 -16.17 27.29
C ILE A 180 -7.55 -17.16 28.02
N ARG A 181 -7.84 -18.31 27.40
CA ARG A 181 -8.63 -19.37 28.04
C ARG A 181 -7.86 -20.06 29.16
N GLU A 182 -6.58 -20.32 28.96
CA GLU A 182 -5.69 -20.96 29.96
C GLU A 182 -5.35 -20.02 31.13
N GLU A 183 -5.37 -18.70 30.94
CA GLU A 183 -5.14 -17.69 31.99
C GLU A 183 -6.42 -17.33 32.78
N GLY A 184 -7.60 -17.65 32.25
CA GLY A 184 -8.90 -17.43 32.88
C GLY A 184 -9.48 -18.64 33.62
N GLU A 185 -8.81 -19.80 33.55
CA GLU A 185 -9.07 -21.03 34.33
C GLU A 185 -8.09 -21.11 35.52
#